data_AF-A0A2G7STR6-F1
#
_entry.id   AF-A0A2G7STR6-F1
#
_cell.length_a   1.000
_cell.length_b   1.000
_cell.length_c   1.000
_cell.angle_alpha   90.00
_cell.angle_beta   90.00
_cell.angle_gamma   90.00
#
_symmetry.space_group_name_H-M   'P 1'
#
loop_
_entity.id
_entity.type
_entity.pdbx_description
1 polymer ?
#
loop_
_entity_poly.entity_id
_entity_poly.type
_entity_poly.pdbx_seq_one_letter_code
_entity_poly.pdbx_strand_id
1 'polypeptide(L)'
;MKAGRSMLDTLHRHQLVDLGPQAWADLLERPWDAQAREILTHWRDHALPLVVARQSAEHAAAGLMALGLPAPGRWQRRRMGFDVARGAAIGTREFPSLDELMASHTSSYSASPLATYGALQQCLRAAGATGFVFGSHGWQGITGLPYLRPGSDIDLWVPVDGAEQGDRLASLLQAMPQDGPRVDAELVFPGGWAVAWREWAAWRAGRVRSVLVKGLHGVALRENQDWCASAAAPGVPA
;
A
#
# COMPACT_ATOMS: atom_id res chain seq x y z
N MET A 1 3.74 -32.91 9.19
CA MET A 1 3.32 -32.23 7.93
C MET A 1 3.09 -30.77 8.26
N LYS A 2 4.00 -29.87 7.87
CA LYS A 2 3.78 -28.43 8.04
C LYS A 2 2.68 -28.03 7.06
N ALA A 3 1.53 -27.61 7.56
CA ALA A 3 0.51 -26.98 6.74
C ALA A 3 1.18 -25.86 5.94
N GLY A 4 1.11 -25.93 4.61
CA GLY A 4 1.56 -24.84 3.75
C GLY A 4 0.83 -23.59 4.21
N ARG A 5 1.59 -22.59 4.64
CA ARG A 5 1.07 -21.27 5.04
C ARG A 5 0.25 -20.77 3.85
N SER A 6 -1.05 -20.58 4.05
CA SER A 6 -1.93 -20.11 2.97
C SER A 6 -1.41 -18.75 2.51
N MET A 7 -1.48 -18.46 1.21
CA MET A 7 -1.14 -17.14 0.65
C MET A 7 -1.95 -15.99 1.31
N LEU A 8 -3.05 -16.34 2.00
CA LEU A 8 -3.93 -15.45 2.77
C LEU A 8 -3.51 -15.24 4.23
N ASP A 9 -2.50 -15.97 4.74
CA ASP A 9 -2.06 -15.90 6.15
C ASP A 9 -1.13 -14.70 6.43
N THR A 10 -0.72 -13.95 5.41
CA THR A 10 0.15 -12.78 5.55
C THR A 10 -0.35 -11.61 4.70
N LEU A 11 -1.58 -11.16 4.96
CA LEU A 11 -2.04 -9.87 4.46
C LEU A 11 -1.20 -8.74 5.04
N HIS A 12 -1.06 -7.65 4.30
CA HIS A 12 -0.57 -6.39 4.84
C HIS A 12 -1.30 -5.19 4.24
N ARG A 13 -1.08 -4.01 4.85
CA ARG A 13 -1.64 -2.76 4.34
C ARG A 13 -1.19 -2.53 2.91
N HIS A 14 -2.09 -1.99 2.09
CA HIS A 14 -1.89 -1.71 0.66
C HIS A 14 -1.73 -2.94 -0.23
N GLN A 15 -1.81 -4.16 0.30
CA GLN A 15 -1.81 -5.34 -0.56
C GLN A 15 -3.09 -5.39 -1.39
N LEU A 16 -2.97 -5.88 -2.62
CA LEU A 16 -4.09 -6.07 -3.54
C LEU A 16 -4.58 -7.52 -3.48
N VAL A 17 -5.89 -7.67 -3.58
CA VAL A 17 -6.60 -8.95 -3.50
C VAL A 17 -7.48 -9.12 -4.72
N ASP A 18 -7.27 -10.21 -5.44
CA ASP A 18 -8.09 -10.61 -6.56
C ASP A 18 -9.20 -11.55 -6.05
N LEU A 19 -10.46 -11.22 -6.36
CA LEU A 19 -11.63 -12.01 -5.95
C LEU A 19 -12.02 -13.03 -7.02
N GLY A 20 -12.51 -14.20 -6.57
CA GLY A 20 -13.07 -15.22 -7.45
C GLY A 20 -14.42 -14.82 -8.06
N PRO A 21 -14.86 -15.47 -9.15
CA PRO A 21 -16.11 -15.14 -9.83
C PRO A 21 -17.35 -15.19 -8.92
N GLN A 22 -17.44 -16.20 -8.04
CA GLN A 22 -18.55 -16.32 -7.09
C GLN A 22 -18.57 -15.16 -6.10
N ALA A 23 -17.40 -14.74 -5.60
CA ALA A 23 -17.31 -13.62 -4.66
C ALA A 23 -17.74 -12.30 -5.31
N TRP A 24 -17.41 -12.08 -6.59
CA TRP A 24 -17.93 -10.95 -7.34
C TRP A 24 -19.44 -11.00 -7.54
N ALA A 25 -20.00 -12.18 -7.83
CA ALA A 25 -21.45 -12.36 -7.94
C ALA A 25 -22.15 -12.03 -6.62
N ASP A 26 -21.68 -12.60 -5.51
CA ASP A 26 -22.22 -12.34 -4.17
C ASP A 26 -22.13 -10.86 -3.79
N LEU A 27 -21.05 -10.18 -4.22
CA LEU A 27 -20.87 -8.76 -3.95
C LEU A 27 -21.86 -7.89 -4.74
N LEU A 28 -22.18 -8.25 -5.98
CA LEU A 28 -23.13 -7.52 -6.84
C LEU A 28 -24.58 -7.68 -6.41
N GLU A 29 -24.95 -8.80 -5.78
CA GLU A 29 -26.31 -9.07 -5.26
C GLU A 29 -26.66 -8.23 -4.02
N ARG A 30 -25.67 -7.60 -3.37
CA ARG A 30 -25.92 -6.74 -2.20
C ARG A 30 -26.74 -5.50 -2.60
N PRO A 31 -27.48 -4.89 -1.65
CA PRO A 31 -28.31 -3.72 -1.92
C PRO A 31 -27.46 -2.46 -2.15
N TRP A 32 -27.01 -2.28 -3.39
CA TRP A 32 -26.25 -1.12 -3.84
C TRP A 32 -27.13 -0.08 -4.53
N ASP A 33 -26.75 1.19 -4.46
CA ASP A 33 -27.28 2.20 -5.38
C ASP A 33 -26.73 2.02 -6.82
N ALA A 34 -27.27 2.77 -7.76
CA ALA A 34 -26.92 2.64 -9.18
C ALA A 34 -25.43 2.86 -9.46
N GLN A 35 -24.81 3.87 -8.84
CA GLN A 35 -23.39 4.18 -9.05
C GLN A 35 -22.48 3.10 -8.45
N ALA A 36 -22.81 2.57 -7.27
CA ALA A 36 -22.08 1.47 -6.67
C ALA A 36 -22.14 0.20 -7.53
N ARG A 37 -23.31 -0.12 -8.12
CA ARG A 37 -23.42 -1.24 -9.06
C ARG A 37 -22.57 -1.04 -10.30
N GLU A 38 -22.57 0.16 -10.86
CA GLU A 38 -21.76 0.50 -12.04
C GLU A 38 -20.25 0.33 -11.75
N ILE A 39 -19.78 0.84 -10.60
CA ILE A 39 -18.39 0.68 -10.16
C ILE A 39 -18.03 -0.80 -10.02
N LEU A 40 -18.83 -1.58 -9.30
CA LEU A 40 -18.55 -3.01 -9.06
C LEU A 40 -18.57 -3.83 -10.34
N THR A 41 -19.51 -3.53 -11.24
CA THR A 41 -19.61 -4.17 -12.55
C THR A 41 -18.35 -3.90 -13.35
N HIS A 42 -17.90 -2.64 -13.41
CA HIS A 42 -16.66 -2.28 -14.08
C HIS A 42 -15.45 -3.01 -13.48
N TRP A 43 -15.34 -3.07 -12.15
CA TRP A 43 -14.24 -3.76 -11.48
C TRP A 43 -14.18 -5.25 -11.83
N ARG A 44 -15.31 -5.93 -11.77
CA ARG A 44 -15.43 -7.34 -12.17
C ARG A 44 -15.04 -7.53 -13.64
N ASP A 45 -15.62 -6.75 -14.53
CA ASP A 45 -15.46 -6.93 -15.98
C ASP A 45 -14.04 -6.67 -16.46
N HIS A 46 -13.27 -5.88 -15.72
CA HIS A 46 -11.85 -5.57 -16.01
C HIS A 46 -10.87 -6.35 -15.13
N ALA A 47 -11.36 -7.33 -14.36
CA ALA A 47 -10.56 -8.13 -13.42
C ALA A 47 -9.67 -7.27 -12.48
N LEU A 48 -10.22 -6.16 -11.98
CA LEU A 48 -9.51 -5.22 -11.12
C LEU A 48 -9.50 -5.71 -9.67
N PRO A 49 -8.39 -5.52 -8.94
CA PRO A 49 -8.28 -5.97 -7.56
C PRO A 49 -9.02 -5.05 -6.60
N LEU A 50 -9.25 -5.56 -5.40
CA LEU A 50 -9.56 -4.77 -4.22
C LEU A 50 -8.28 -4.55 -3.40
N VAL A 51 -8.25 -3.54 -2.53
CA VAL A 51 -7.12 -3.30 -1.62
C VAL A 51 -7.46 -3.73 -0.20
N VAL A 52 -6.49 -4.31 0.51
CA VAL A 52 -6.62 -4.65 1.92
C VAL A 52 -6.90 -3.39 2.75
N ALA A 53 -8.02 -3.40 3.47
CA ALA A 53 -8.35 -2.40 4.47
C ALA A 53 -7.82 -2.81 5.86
N ARG A 54 -8.04 -1.97 6.87
CA ARG A 54 -7.68 -2.31 8.25
C ARG A 54 -8.48 -3.53 8.71
N GLN A 55 -7.81 -4.57 9.18
CA GLN A 55 -8.44 -5.80 9.67
C GLN A 55 -8.74 -5.68 11.16
N SER A 56 -10.01 -5.59 11.55
CA SER A 56 -10.39 -5.64 12.97
C SER A 56 -10.41 -7.07 13.50
N ALA A 57 -10.38 -7.23 14.83
CA ALA A 57 -10.55 -8.53 15.48
C ALA A 57 -11.89 -9.19 15.15
N GLU A 58 -12.95 -8.39 14.92
CA GLU A 58 -14.28 -8.87 14.55
C GLU A 58 -14.29 -9.56 13.18
N HIS A 59 -13.63 -8.96 12.17
CA HIS A 59 -13.46 -9.59 10.87
C HIS A 59 -12.74 -10.93 11.01
N ALA A 60 -11.68 -10.96 11.83
CA ALA A 60 -10.91 -12.18 12.04
C ALA A 60 -11.75 -13.29 12.69
N ALA A 61 -12.51 -12.97 13.74
CA ALA A 61 -13.39 -13.90 14.42
C ALA A 61 -14.51 -14.42 13.50
N ALA A 62 -14.99 -13.60 12.57
CA ALA A 62 -16.03 -13.96 11.61
C ALA A 62 -15.51 -14.70 10.36
N GLY A 63 -14.20 -14.95 10.25
CA GLY A 63 -13.61 -15.54 9.04
C GLY A 63 -13.68 -14.62 7.80
N LEU A 64 -13.79 -13.31 8.03
CA LEU A 64 -13.91 -12.26 7.02
C LEU A 64 -12.58 -11.52 6.83
N MET A 65 -12.49 -10.85 5.69
CA MET A 65 -11.43 -9.93 5.30
C MET A 65 -12.06 -8.60 4.90
N ALA A 66 -11.57 -7.51 5.48
CA ALA A 66 -11.98 -6.17 5.11
C ALA A 66 -11.19 -5.69 3.89
N LEU A 67 -11.89 -5.34 2.82
CA LEU A 67 -11.33 -4.87 1.55
C LEU A 67 -11.91 -3.50 1.18
N GLY A 68 -11.21 -2.80 0.30
CA GLY A 68 -11.60 -1.48 -0.17
C GLY A 68 -11.47 -1.34 -1.69
N LEU A 69 -12.22 -0.39 -2.23
CA LEU A 69 -12.18 0.05 -3.61
C LEU A 69 -12.26 1.58 -3.64
N PRO A 70 -11.21 2.28 -4.08
CA PRO A 70 -11.26 3.72 -4.30
C PRO A 70 -11.60 4.00 -5.76
N ALA A 71 -12.83 4.41 -6.06
CA ALA A 71 -13.22 4.70 -7.44
C ALA A 71 -12.49 5.96 -7.98
N PRO A 72 -12.25 6.07 -9.31
CA PRO A 72 -11.67 7.26 -9.94
C PRO A 72 -12.61 8.48 -9.93
N GLY A 73 -12.11 9.60 -10.47
CA GLY A 73 -12.83 10.88 -10.53
C GLY A 73 -14.20 10.82 -11.22
N ARG A 74 -14.36 9.98 -12.26
CA ARG A 74 -15.65 9.82 -12.97
C ARG A 74 -16.79 9.32 -12.08
N TRP A 75 -16.47 8.64 -10.97
CA TRP A 75 -17.44 8.26 -9.94
C TRP A 75 -17.19 9.01 -8.62
N GLN A 76 -16.89 10.31 -8.73
CA GLN A 76 -16.79 11.24 -7.60
C GLN A 76 -15.81 10.79 -6.51
N ARG A 77 -14.81 9.97 -6.89
CA ARG A 77 -13.83 9.40 -5.96
C ARG A 77 -14.46 8.59 -4.82
N ARG A 78 -15.60 7.96 -5.08
CA ARG A 78 -16.34 7.15 -4.10
C ARG A 78 -15.44 6.05 -3.54
N ARG A 79 -15.36 5.96 -2.22
CA ARG A 79 -14.66 4.89 -1.51
C ARG A 79 -15.68 3.85 -1.05
N MET A 80 -15.46 2.61 -1.42
CA MET A 80 -16.31 1.47 -1.05
C MET A 80 -15.50 0.53 -0.18
N GLY A 81 -16.14 -0.03 0.85
CA GLY A 81 -15.57 -1.01 1.76
C GLY A 81 -16.42 -2.28 1.77
N PHE A 82 -15.78 -3.44 1.89
CA PHE A 82 -16.43 -4.74 1.80
C PHE A 82 -15.84 -5.70 2.81
N ASP A 83 -16.72 -6.46 3.45
CA ASP A 83 -16.33 -7.65 4.17
C ASP A 83 -16.64 -8.86 3.30
N VAL A 84 -15.62 -9.65 3.02
CA VAL A 84 -15.70 -10.87 2.21
C VAL A 84 -15.13 -12.04 2.97
N ALA A 85 -15.62 -13.26 2.72
CA ALA A 85 -15.02 -14.45 3.30
C ALA A 85 -13.54 -14.57 2.89
N ARG A 86 -12.66 -15.03 3.79
CA ARG A 86 -11.23 -15.20 3.42
C ARG A 86 -11.04 -16.10 2.19
N GLY A 87 -11.85 -17.15 2.04
CA GLY A 87 -11.83 -18.05 0.89
C GLY A 87 -12.33 -17.44 -0.42
N ALA A 88 -12.83 -16.20 -0.42
CA ALA A 88 -13.25 -15.47 -1.62
C ALA A 88 -12.05 -14.99 -2.47
N ALA A 89 -10.89 -14.83 -1.84
CA ALA A 89 -9.68 -14.39 -2.49
C ALA A 89 -9.03 -15.55 -3.27
N ILE A 90 -8.71 -15.30 -4.53
CA ILE A 90 -8.04 -16.25 -5.43
C ILE A 90 -6.58 -15.89 -5.68
N GLY A 91 -6.16 -14.69 -5.28
CA GLY A 91 -4.84 -14.16 -5.52
C GLY A 91 -4.56 -12.95 -4.63
N THR A 92 -3.28 -12.73 -4.34
CA THR A 92 -2.78 -11.49 -3.75
C THR A 92 -1.59 -10.99 -4.56
N ARG A 93 -1.43 -9.67 -4.63
CA ARG A 93 -0.29 -9.05 -5.31
C ARG A 93 0.00 -7.67 -4.74
N GLU A 94 1.18 -7.16 -5.06
CA GLU A 94 1.56 -5.79 -4.73
C GLU A 94 1.02 -4.78 -5.74
N PHE A 95 0.95 -3.52 -5.32
CA PHE A 95 0.94 -2.42 -6.27
C PHE A 95 2.19 -2.48 -7.17
N PRO A 96 2.16 -1.89 -8.38
CA PRO A 96 3.36 -1.80 -9.21
C PRO A 96 4.50 -1.11 -8.47
N SER A 97 5.71 -1.67 -8.59
CA SER A 97 6.93 -0.95 -8.24
C SER A 97 7.06 0.33 -9.06
N LEU A 98 7.84 1.30 -8.57
CA LEU A 98 8.12 2.51 -9.34
C LEU A 98 8.74 2.18 -10.71
N ASP A 99 9.62 1.18 -10.77
CA ASP A 99 10.27 0.73 -12.01
C ASP A 99 9.25 0.16 -13.00
N GLU A 100 8.31 -0.68 -12.55
CA GLU A 100 7.23 -1.22 -13.39
C GLU A 100 6.27 -0.12 -13.87
N LEU A 101 5.92 0.81 -12.99
CA LEU A 101 5.05 1.94 -13.34
C LEU A 101 5.69 2.81 -14.42
N MET A 102 7.00 3.09 -14.32
CA MET A 102 7.75 3.85 -15.30
C MET A 102 7.92 3.11 -16.64
N ALA A 103 8.04 1.78 -16.60
CA ALA A 103 8.12 0.95 -17.81
C ALA A 103 6.76 0.82 -18.53
N SER A 104 5.66 1.00 -17.81
CA SER A 104 4.32 0.94 -18.38
C SER A 104 4.08 2.14 -19.34
N HIS A 105 3.93 1.85 -20.63
CA HIS A 105 3.65 2.85 -21.66
C HIS A 105 2.21 3.41 -21.58
N THR A 106 1.43 2.94 -20.61
CA THR A 106 -0.01 3.21 -20.45
C THR A 106 -0.29 4.52 -19.73
N SER A 107 0.73 5.19 -19.20
CA SER A 107 0.51 6.37 -18.40
C SER A 107 0.78 7.63 -19.21
N SER A 108 -0.28 8.35 -19.56
CA SER A 108 -0.23 9.74 -20.01
C SER A 108 0.22 10.67 -18.86
N TYR A 109 1.40 10.43 -18.30
CA TYR A 109 2.05 11.36 -17.40
C TYR A 109 2.57 12.55 -18.22
N SER A 110 2.35 13.77 -17.72
CA SER A 110 3.03 14.95 -18.27
C SER A 110 4.55 14.84 -18.03
N ALA A 111 5.34 15.70 -18.70
CA ALA A 111 6.80 15.67 -18.58
C ALA A 111 7.32 15.92 -17.14
N SER A 112 6.56 16.64 -16.31
CA SER A 112 6.97 17.02 -14.96
C SER A 112 7.07 15.83 -13.97
N PRO A 113 6.08 14.93 -13.86
CA PRO A 113 6.19 13.71 -13.05
C PRO A 113 7.38 12.81 -13.40
N LEU A 114 7.81 12.76 -14.67
CA LEU A 114 8.88 11.86 -15.10
C LEU A 114 10.24 12.19 -14.47
N ALA A 115 10.58 13.48 -14.34
CA ALA A 115 11.83 13.90 -13.69
C ALA A 115 11.82 13.53 -12.19
N THR A 116 10.69 13.75 -11.51
CA THR A 116 10.52 13.35 -10.11
C THR A 116 10.60 11.83 -9.95
N TYR A 117 10.00 11.04 -10.85
CA TYR A 117 10.14 9.59 -10.81
C TYR A 117 11.57 9.13 -11.01
N GLY A 118 12.32 9.71 -11.95
CA GLY A 118 13.74 9.38 -12.15
C GLY A 118 14.59 9.68 -10.91
N ALA A 119 14.39 10.85 -10.29
CA ALA A 119 15.08 11.21 -9.04
C ALA A 119 14.69 10.28 -7.88
N LEU A 120 13.40 9.94 -7.78
CA LEU A 120 12.89 9.02 -6.76
C LEU A 120 13.43 7.59 -6.95
N GLN A 121 13.52 7.12 -8.19
CA GLN A 121 14.09 5.82 -8.54
C GLN A 121 15.57 5.76 -8.13
N GLN A 122 16.33 6.81 -8.42
CA GLN A 122 17.73 6.89 -7.99
C GLN A 122 17.86 6.92 -6.46
N CYS A 123 16.99 7.66 -5.78
CA CYS A 123 16.91 7.71 -4.32
C CYS A 123 16.64 6.33 -3.70
N LEU A 124 15.64 5.60 -4.20
CA LEU A 124 15.31 4.25 -3.76
C LEU A 124 16.49 3.29 -3.98
N ARG A 125 17.11 3.31 -5.16
CA ARG A 125 18.29 2.48 -5.46
C ARG A 125 19.48 2.79 -4.56
N ALA A 126 19.77 4.07 -4.29
CA ALA A 126 20.83 4.48 -3.38
C ALA A 126 20.57 4.06 -1.92
N ALA A 127 19.30 3.92 -1.54
CA ALA A 127 18.90 3.36 -0.26
C ALA A 127 18.89 1.82 -0.21
N GLY A 128 19.13 1.14 -1.34
CA GLY A 128 18.96 -0.31 -1.48
C GLY A 128 17.51 -0.76 -1.28
N ALA A 129 16.54 0.09 -1.62
CA ALA A 129 15.11 -0.12 -1.37
C ALA A 129 14.31 -0.22 -2.67
N THR A 130 13.14 -0.86 -2.60
CA THR A 130 12.15 -0.90 -3.68
C THR A 130 10.87 -0.22 -3.18
N GLY A 131 10.38 0.77 -3.93
CA GLY A 131 9.13 1.45 -3.61
C GLY A 131 7.99 0.97 -4.51
N PHE A 132 6.86 0.63 -3.89
CA PHE A 132 5.63 0.25 -4.57
C PHE A 132 4.64 1.41 -4.53
N VAL A 133 4.15 1.80 -5.70
CA VAL A 133 3.38 3.04 -5.88
C VAL A 133 1.92 2.74 -5.62
N PHE A 134 1.39 3.19 -4.49
CA PHE A 134 -0.04 3.11 -4.19
C PHE A 134 -0.73 4.45 -4.47
N GLY A 135 -1.95 4.62 -3.95
CA GLY A 135 -2.66 5.89 -4.07
C GLY A 135 -3.04 6.21 -5.51
N SER A 136 -3.16 7.51 -5.83
CA SER A 136 -3.74 7.93 -7.12
C SER A 136 -2.88 7.46 -8.31
N HIS A 137 -1.56 7.47 -8.17
CA HIS A 137 -0.60 7.02 -9.18
C HIS A 137 -0.69 5.50 -9.41
N GLY A 138 -0.67 4.71 -8.32
CA GLY A 138 -0.81 3.26 -8.39
C GLY A 138 -2.13 2.82 -9.01
N TRP A 139 -3.25 3.42 -8.57
CA TRP A 139 -4.57 3.08 -9.09
C TRP A 139 -4.76 3.48 -10.55
N GLN A 140 -4.19 4.60 -11.00
CA GLN A 140 -4.19 4.94 -12.42
C GLN A 140 -3.40 3.91 -13.23
N GLY A 141 -2.22 3.49 -12.75
CA GLY A 141 -1.43 2.44 -13.40
C GLY A 141 -2.17 1.10 -13.51
N ILE A 142 -2.88 0.70 -12.45
CA ILE A 142 -3.63 -0.58 -12.42
C ILE A 142 -4.89 -0.54 -13.29
N THR A 143 -5.65 0.56 -13.22
CA THR A 143 -6.99 0.63 -13.85
C THR A 143 -6.97 1.24 -15.24
N GLY A 144 -5.93 1.99 -15.60
CA GLY A 144 -5.90 2.85 -16.79
C GLY A 144 -6.87 4.03 -16.74
N LEU A 145 -7.54 4.28 -15.61
CA LEU A 145 -8.53 5.36 -15.46
C LEU A 145 -7.90 6.62 -14.86
N PRO A 146 -8.44 7.82 -15.11
CA PRO A 146 -7.93 9.05 -14.50
C PRO A 146 -8.16 9.10 -12.98
N TYR A 147 -7.08 9.05 -12.21
CA TYR A 147 -7.09 9.30 -10.75
C TYR A 147 -6.38 10.59 -10.36
N LEU A 148 -5.41 10.99 -11.18
CA LEU A 148 -4.55 12.14 -10.92
C LEU A 148 -5.32 13.44 -11.12
N ARG A 149 -4.93 14.41 -10.31
CA ARG A 149 -5.33 15.82 -10.38
C ARG A 149 -4.08 16.69 -10.20
N PRO A 150 -4.12 17.98 -10.57
CA PRO A 150 -3.06 18.92 -10.23
C PRO A 150 -2.72 18.84 -8.73
N GLY A 151 -1.44 18.72 -8.40
CA GLY A 151 -0.96 18.58 -7.03
C GLY A 151 -1.20 17.20 -6.39
N SER A 152 -1.38 16.13 -7.18
CA SER A 152 -1.40 14.78 -6.61
C SER A 152 -0.03 14.37 -6.12
N ASP A 153 0.04 13.89 -4.88
CA ASP A 153 1.26 13.35 -4.28
C ASP A 153 1.60 11.96 -4.87
N ILE A 154 2.86 11.56 -4.75
CA ILE A 154 3.34 10.22 -5.07
C ILE A 154 3.39 9.43 -3.77
N ASP A 155 2.45 8.52 -3.60
CA ASP A 155 2.36 7.64 -2.42
C ASP A 155 3.19 6.36 -2.65
N LEU A 156 4.10 6.04 -1.72
CA LEU A 156 4.95 4.86 -1.80
C LEU A 156 4.84 4.01 -0.55
N TRP A 157 4.73 2.70 -0.71
CA TRP A 157 5.01 1.73 0.33
C TRP A 157 6.41 1.17 0.09
N VAL A 158 7.30 1.31 1.07
CA VAL A 158 8.72 0.95 0.92
C VAL A 158 9.14 0.01 2.05
N PRO A 159 9.28 -1.30 1.79
CA PRO A 159 9.89 -2.23 2.72
C PRO A 159 11.31 -1.79 3.07
N VAL A 160 11.63 -1.84 4.36
CA VAL A 160 12.98 -1.62 4.89
C VAL A 160 13.34 -2.73 5.87
N ASP A 161 14.61 -3.10 5.92
CA ASP A 161 15.11 -4.21 6.74
C ASP A 161 15.38 -3.79 8.20
N GLY A 162 15.39 -2.48 8.47
CA GLY A 162 15.62 -1.95 9.81
C GLY A 162 15.83 -0.44 9.86
N ALA A 163 16.10 0.06 11.06
CA ALA A 163 16.21 1.49 11.35
C ALA A 163 17.29 2.19 10.50
N GLU A 164 18.43 1.55 10.26
CA GLU A 164 19.53 2.14 9.47
C GLU A 164 19.14 2.37 8.01
N GLN A 165 18.42 1.43 7.39
CA GLN A 165 17.93 1.61 6.03
C GLN A 165 16.83 2.67 5.98
N GLY A 166 15.94 2.69 6.99
CA GLY A 166 14.92 3.74 7.16
C GLY A 166 15.54 5.13 7.28
N ASP A 167 16.58 5.28 8.10
CA ASP A 167 17.35 6.52 8.27
C ASP A 167 17.96 6.97 6.94
N ARG A 168 18.65 6.06 6.24
CA ARG A 168 19.27 6.34 4.94
C ARG A 168 18.24 6.81 3.91
N LEU A 169 17.12 6.09 3.77
CA LEU A 169 16.07 6.44 2.84
C LEU A 169 15.42 7.78 3.20
N ALA A 170 15.13 8.04 4.47
CA ALA A 170 14.56 9.31 4.91
C ALA A 170 15.51 10.49 4.65
N SER A 171 16.82 10.32 4.86
CA SER A 171 17.82 11.34 4.53
C SER A 171 17.88 11.62 3.02
N LEU A 172 17.84 10.58 2.18
CA LEU A 172 17.85 10.73 0.73
C LEU A 172 16.57 11.42 0.22
N LEU A 173 15.39 11.01 0.73
CA LEU A 173 14.11 11.66 0.42
C LEU A 173 14.09 13.13 0.85
N GLN A 174 14.70 13.47 2.00
CA GLN A 174 14.80 14.84 2.49
C GLN A 174 15.68 15.73 1.60
N ALA A 175 16.69 15.16 0.96
CA ALA A 175 17.63 15.86 0.08
C ALA A 175 17.14 15.99 -1.38
N MET A 176 16.07 15.30 -1.76
CA MET A 176 15.51 15.40 -3.10
C MET A 176 15.00 16.82 -3.40
N PRO A 177 15.04 17.28 -4.67
CA PRO A 177 14.41 18.52 -5.09
C PRO A 177 12.92 18.54 -4.76
N GLN A 178 12.40 19.70 -4.37
CA GLN A 178 11.00 19.88 -3.98
C GLN A 178 10.13 20.47 -5.10
N ASP A 179 10.69 20.67 -6.30
CA ASP A 179 10.05 21.35 -7.44
C ASP A 179 9.10 20.44 -8.24
N GLY A 180 8.60 19.37 -7.62
CA GLY A 180 7.73 18.36 -8.24
C GLY A 180 6.61 17.89 -7.31
N PRO A 181 5.85 16.86 -7.72
CA PRO A 181 4.88 16.22 -6.86
C PRO A 181 5.51 15.81 -5.52
N ARG A 182 4.82 16.10 -4.42
CA ARG A 182 5.28 15.71 -3.09
C ARG A 182 5.34 14.19 -3.01
N VAL A 183 6.47 13.66 -2.53
CA VAL A 183 6.63 12.24 -2.26
C VAL A 183 6.18 11.93 -0.82
N ASP A 184 5.25 10.99 -0.68
CA ASP A 184 4.75 10.47 0.59
C ASP A 184 5.02 8.97 0.71
N ALA A 185 6.22 8.64 1.21
CA ALA A 185 6.63 7.27 1.47
C ALA A 185 6.28 6.81 2.90
N GLU A 186 5.65 5.63 2.98
CA GLU A 186 5.53 4.84 4.20
C GLU A 186 6.71 3.83 4.26
N LEU A 187 7.59 3.99 5.24
CA LEU A 187 8.66 3.04 5.55
C LEU A 187 8.07 1.86 6.31
N VAL A 188 8.24 0.65 5.80
CA VAL A 188 7.60 -0.55 6.38
C VAL A 188 8.63 -1.53 6.87
N PHE A 189 8.61 -1.70 8.19
CA PHE A 189 9.60 -2.47 8.93
C PHE A 189 9.19 -3.95 9.04
N PRO A 190 10.13 -4.83 9.42
CA PRO A 190 9.81 -6.20 9.77
C PRO A 190 8.66 -6.26 10.80
N GLY A 191 7.68 -7.13 10.57
CA GLY A 191 6.46 -7.18 11.38
C GLY A 191 5.31 -6.29 10.88
N GLY A 192 5.50 -5.55 9.79
CA GLY A 192 4.42 -4.89 9.04
C GLY A 192 3.99 -3.53 9.61
N TRP A 193 4.77 -2.96 10.53
CA TRP A 193 4.57 -1.59 11.01
C TRP A 193 5.12 -0.59 10.00
N ALA A 194 4.27 0.35 9.62
CA ALA A 194 4.58 1.41 8.67
C ALA A 194 4.64 2.77 9.36
N VAL A 195 5.54 3.64 8.94
CA VAL A 195 5.67 5.03 9.43
C VAL A 195 5.88 5.97 8.26
N ALA A 196 5.27 7.16 8.31
CA ALA A 196 5.54 8.18 7.30
C ALA A 196 6.99 8.65 7.41
N TRP A 197 7.72 8.69 6.29
CA TRP A 197 9.17 8.98 6.31
C TRP A 197 9.53 10.30 6.99
N ARG A 198 8.65 11.31 6.91
CA ARG A 198 8.85 12.62 7.57
C ARG A 198 8.69 12.53 9.09
N GLU A 199 7.75 11.73 9.56
CA GLU A 199 7.56 11.46 11.00
C GLU A 199 8.73 10.65 11.54
N TRP A 200 9.19 9.65 10.77
CA TRP A 200 10.43 8.91 11.07
C TRP A 200 11.62 9.86 11.21
N ALA A 201 11.87 10.71 10.20
CA ALA A 201 12.97 11.69 10.23
C ALA A 201 12.87 12.67 11.41
N ALA A 202 11.67 13.11 11.77
CA ALA A 202 11.46 13.99 12.92
C ALA A 202 11.76 13.31 14.25
N TRP A 203 11.30 12.07 14.41
CA TRP A 203 11.52 11.26 15.60
C TRP A 203 13.00 10.89 15.77
N ARG A 204 13.66 10.44 14.70
CA ARG A 204 15.09 10.08 14.71
C ARG A 204 16.00 11.27 14.98
N ALA A 205 15.58 12.48 14.60
CA ALA A 205 16.27 13.72 14.95
C ALA A 205 15.97 14.25 16.37
N GLY A 206 15.17 13.53 17.17
CA GLY A 206 14.79 13.94 18.52
C GLY A 206 13.85 15.15 18.58
N ARG A 207 13.24 15.56 17.46
CA ARG A 207 12.30 16.69 17.40
C ARG A 207 10.93 16.36 18.01
N VAL A 208 10.61 15.07 18.07
CA VAL A 208 9.43 14.53 18.75
C VAL A 208 9.83 13.33 19.59
N ARG A 209 9.13 13.10 20.71
CA ARG A 209 9.44 11.99 21.64
C ARG A 209 8.96 10.63 21.14
N SER A 210 7.97 10.64 20.26
CA SER A 210 7.25 9.45 19.85
C SER A 210 6.80 9.54 18.40
N VAL A 211 6.61 8.38 17.76
CA VAL A 211 6.22 8.27 16.36
C VAL A 211 4.98 7.40 16.19
N LEU A 212 4.07 7.79 15.29
CA LEU A 212 2.87 7.04 14.97
C LEU A 212 3.21 5.94 13.96
N VAL A 213 2.98 4.68 14.34
CA VAL A 213 3.13 3.53 13.45
C VAL A 213 1.76 2.95 13.10
N LYS A 214 1.61 2.49 11.85
CA LYS A 214 0.38 1.94 11.29
C LYS A 214 0.61 0.50 10.84
N GLY A 215 -0.17 -0.44 11.35
CA GLY A 215 -0.11 -1.86 11.00
C GLY A 215 -1.46 -2.34 10.47
N LEU A 216 -1.51 -3.61 10.05
CA LEU A 216 -2.73 -4.21 9.50
C LEU A 216 -3.94 -4.10 10.44
N HIS A 217 -3.70 -4.23 11.75
CA HIS A 217 -4.73 -4.31 12.77
C HIS A 217 -5.03 -2.98 13.49
N GLY A 218 -4.24 -1.94 13.25
CA GLY A 218 -4.40 -0.69 13.98
C GLY A 218 -3.22 0.25 13.91
N VAL A 219 -3.22 1.22 14.81
CA VAL A 219 -2.15 2.21 14.95
C VAL A 219 -1.62 2.17 16.38
N ALA A 220 -0.36 2.53 16.55
CA ALA A 220 0.27 2.63 17.86
C ALA A 220 1.24 3.81 17.89
N LEU A 221 1.45 4.37 19.08
CA LEU A 221 2.51 5.35 19.32
C LEU A 221 3.73 4.60 19.87
N ARG A 222 4.93 4.89 19.35
CA ARG A 222 6.18 4.24 19.76
C ARG A 222 7.22 5.27 20.19
N GLU A 223 7.90 4.98 21.29
CA GLU A 223 8.97 5.82 21.85
C GLU A 223 10.35 5.19 21.68
N ASN A 224 10.43 3.86 21.47
CA ASN A 224 11.66 3.11 21.24
C ASN A 224 11.72 2.55 19.80
N GLN A 225 12.85 1.93 19.44
CA GLN A 225 13.11 1.38 18.09
C GLN A 225 12.99 -0.15 18.01
N ASP A 226 12.53 -0.83 19.07
CA ASP A 226 12.54 -2.30 19.14
C ASP A 226 11.65 -2.94 18.07
N TRP A 227 10.60 -2.23 17.66
CA TRP A 227 9.68 -2.64 16.59
C TRP A 227 10.26 -2.52 15.18
N CYS A 228 11.44 -1.91 15.02
CA CYS A 228 12.11 -1.76 13.73
C CYS A 228 12.94 -2.97 13.35
N ALA A 229 13.29 -3.84 14.30
CA ALA A 229 14.09 -5.03 14.05
C ALA A 229 13.20 -6.20 13.60
N SER A 230 13.74 -7.06 12.75
CA SER A 230 13.17 -8.39 12.59
C SER A 230 13.23 -9.10 13.95
N ALA A 231 12.11 -9.68 14.39
CA ALA A 231 12.16 -10.60 15.52
C ALA A 231 13.21 -11.66 15.18
N ALA A 232 14.34 -11.65 15.90
CA ALA A 232 15.36 -12.67 15.73
C ALA A 232 14.66 -14.03 15.79
N ALA A 233 14.86 -14.86 14.77
CA ALA A 233 14.41 -16.24 14.83
C ALA A 233 14.92 -16.82 16.16
N PRO A 234 14.08 -17.47 16.99
CA PRO A 234 14.56 -18.08 18.22
C PRO A 234 15.69 -19.02 17.85
N GLY A 235 16.88 -18.71 18.36
CA GLY A 235 18.12 -19.40 18.01
C GLY A 235 17.92 -20.90 18.14
N VAL A 236 18.28 -21.63 17.09
CA VAL A 236 18.48 -23.07 17.16
C VAL A 236 19.60 -23.27 18.19
N PRO A 237 19.34 -23.89 19.36
CA PRO A 237 20.44 -24.28 20.23
C PRO A 237 21.24 -25.36 19.50
N ALA A 238 22.56 -25.24 19.61
CA ALA A 238 23.54 -26.19 19.08
C ALA A 238 23.27 -27.63 19.55
#